data_AF-A0A7W8GBT0-F1
#
_entry.id   AF-A0A7W8GBT0-F1
#
_cell.length_a   1.000
_cell.length_b   1.000
_cell.length_c   1.000
_cell.angle_alpha   90.00
_cell.angle_beta   90.00
_cell.angle_gamma   90.00
#
_symmetry.space_group_name_H-M   'P 1'
#
loop_
_entity.id
_entity.type
_entity.pdbx_description
1 polymer ?
#
loop_
_entity_poly.entity_id
_entity_poly.type
_entity_poly.pdbx_seq_one_letter_code
_entity_poly.pdbx_strand_id
1 'polypeptide(L)'
;MQSLLVSGTVGPLSPAQARLMAWASRLPLPPGPALTLALRQFRIPARDRAWVREALAGTLVPSWQADLVRVLVSLSPPAPTGTPTLVLVGALETRSARSGAARLARTLGAPAFGVPGAGHVWNLEAPELFARTVSAWVQRDPLPPELKRLG
;
A
#
# COMPACT_ATOMS: atom_id res chain seq x y z
N MET A 1 -6.39 -9.33 -23.70
CA MET A 1 -6.64 -7.99 -23.13
C MET A 1 -5.84 -7.86 -21.84
N GLN A 2 -5.19 -6.72 -21.60
CA GLN A 2 -4.40 -6.48 -20.39
C GLN A 2 -5.29 -5.92 -19.28
N SER A 3 -5.07 -6.34 -18.03
CA SER A 3 -5.76 -5.85 -16.83
C SER A 3 -4.72 -5.40 -15.81
N LEU A 4 -4.95 -4.24 -15.17
CA LEU A 4 -4.06 -3.70 -14.15
C LEU A 4 -4.72 -3.81 -12.76
N LEU A 5 -3.98 -4.29 -11.77
CA LEU A 5 -4.38 -4.28 -10.36
C LEU A 5 -3.40 -3.40 -9.58
N VAL A 6 -3.93 -2.36 -8.93
CA VAL A 6 -3.14 -1.46 -8.09
C VAL A 6 -3.54 -1.70 -6.64
N SER A 7 -2.60 -2.21 -5.84
CA SER A 7 -2.83 -2.68 -4.47
C SER A 7 -1.74 -2.17 -3.54
N GLY A 8 -2.12 -1.47 -2.46
CA GLY A 8 -1.21 -0.93 -1.44
C GLY A 8 -1.49 0.54 -1.09
N THR A 9 -0.48 1.26 -0.61
CA THR A 9 -0.58 2.73 -0.45
C THR A 9 -0.46 3.38 -1.81
N VAL A 10 -1.48 4.15 -2.18
CA VAL A 10 -1.55 4.75 -3.50
C VAL A 10 -1.68 6.26 -3.42
N GLY A 11 -0.68 6.95 -3.94
CA GLY A 11 -0.64 8.41 -4.09
C GLY A 11 0.59 9.07 -3.47
N PRO A 12 0.92 10.29 -3.90
CA PRO A 12 2.03 11.04 -3.35
C PRO A 12 1.85 11.33 -1.86
N LEU A 13 2.97 11.42 -1.15
CA LEU A 13 2.97 12.01 0.19
C LEU A 13 2.54 13.48 0.08
N SER A 14 1.66 13.93 0.98
CA SER A 14 1.42 15.36 1.11
C SER A 14 2.71 16.06 1.56
N PRO A 15 2.90 17.36 1.25
CA PRO A 15 4.09 18.11 1.71
C PRO A 15 4.27 18.05 3.23
N ALA A 16 3.16 18.02 3.99
CA ALA A 16 3.20 17.87 5.45
C ALA A 16 3.68 16.48 5.88
N GLN A 17 3.17 15.41 5.24
CA GLN A 17 3.63 14.04 5.52
C GLN A 17 5.10 13.85 5.14
N ALA A 18 5.52 14.41 4.01
CA ALA A 18 6.90 14.39 3.57
C ALA A 18 7.85 15.05 4.57
N ARG A 19 7.49 16.24 5.06
CA ARG A 19 8.26 16.95 6.10
C ARG A 19 8.33 16.15 7.40
N LEU A 20 7.21 15.56 7.83
CA LEU A 20 7.17 14.73 9.02
C LEU A 20 8.06 13.49 8.87
N MET A 21 7.99 12.79 7.75
CA MET A 21 8.83 11.61 7.47
C MET A 21 10.31 11.97 7.35
N ALA A 22 10.64 13.08 6.68
CA ALA A 22 12.01 13.57 6.54
C ALA A 22 12.61 14.10 7.87
N TRP A 23 11.77 14.56 8.78
CA TRP A 23 12.17 14.88 10.15
C TRP A 23 12.38 13.60 10.97
N ALA A 24 11.43 12.67 10.91
CA ALA A 24 11.50 11.40 11.64
C ALA A 24 12.69 10.52 11.21
N SER A 25 13.09 10.57 9.94
CA SER A 25 14.26 9.82 9.43
C SER A 25 15.59 10.27 10.02
N ARG A 26 15.63 11.41 10.71
CA ARG A 26 16.81 11.94 11.42
C ARG A 26 16.94 11.40 12.84
N LEU A 27 15.91 10.73 13.36
CA LEU A 27 15.95 10.16 14.70
C LEU A 27 16.82 8.89 14.69
N PRO A 28 17.78 8.76 15.62
CA PRO A 28 18.64 7.59 15.69
C PRO A 28 17.88 6.42 16.33
N LEU A 29 17.01 5.77 15.56
CA LEU A 29 16.39 4.53 15.98
C LEU A 29 17.32 3.37 15.66
N PRO A 30 17.72 2.56 16.66
CA PRO A 30 18.49 1.35 16.38
C PRO A 30 17.67 0.41 15.47
N PRO A 31 18.34 -0.30 14.53
CA PRO A 31 17.67 -1.05 13.47
C PRO A 31 16.75 -2.17 13.99
N GLY A 32 17.09 -2.79 15.13
CA GLY A 32 16.26 -3.86 15.72
C GLY A 32 14.85 -3.39 16.16
N PRO A 33 14.75 -2.36 17.04
CA PRO A 33 13.47 -1.77 17.41
C PRO A 33 12.69 -1.16 16.24
N ALA A 34 13.38 -0.49 15.30
CA ALA A 34 12.75 0.05 14.09
C ALA A 34 12.10 -1.05 13.23
N LEU A 35 12.81 -2.17 13.04
CA LEU A 35 12.32 -3.32 12.29
C LEU A 35 11.15 -4.01 13.00
N THR A 36 11.22 -4.13 14.31
CA THR A 36 10.12 -4.69 15.11
C THR A 36 8.87 -3.82 15.01
N LEU A 37 9.04 -2.50 15.06
CA LEU A 37 7.95 -1.54 14.90
C LEU A 37 7.37 -1.62 13.48
N ALA A 38 8.21 -1.69 12.45
CA ALA A 38 7.77 -1.81 11.06
C ALA A 38 6.95 -3.10 10.83
N LEU A 39 7.45 -4.26 11.28
CA LEU A 39 6.72 -5.53 11.19
C LEU A 39 5.35 -5.47 11.88
N ARG A 40 5.27 -4.78 13.03
CA ARG A 40 4.01 -4.58 13.76
C ARG A 40 3.08 -3.62 13.04
N GLN A 41 3.60 -2.49 12.55
CA GLN A 41 2.86 -1.47 11.80
C GLN A 41 2.24 -2.07 10.53
N PHE A 42 3.01 -2.87 9.81
CA PHE A 42 2.57 -3.58 8.61
C PHE A 42 1.79 -4.86 8.90
N ARG A 43 1.58 -5.19 10.18
CA ARG A 43 0.80 -6.35 10.63
C ARG A 43 1.27 -7.66 9.99
N ILE A 44 2.58 -7.80 9.81
CA ILE A 44 3.17 -8.96 9.14
C ILE A 44 2.84 -10.23 9.92
N PRO A 45 2.16 -11.23 9.30
CA PRO A 45 1.83 -12.50 9.95
C PRO A 45 3.08 -13.21 10.44
N ALA A 46 2.97 -13.96 11.55
CA ALA A 46 4.12 -14.59 12.20
C ALA A 46 4.93 -15.49 11.24
N ARG A 47 4.24 -16.24 10.37
CA ARG A 47 4.83 -17.09 9.32
C ARG A 47 5.73 -16.33 8.33
N ASP A 48 5.48 -15.04 8.14
CA ASP A 48 6.13 -14.19 7.15
C ASP A 48 7.26 -13.33 7.76
N ARG A 49 7.35 -13.24 9.09
CA ARG A 49 8.24 -12.28 9.75
C ARG A 49 9.72 -12.51 9.45
N ALA A 50 10.16 -13.76 9.31
CA ALA A 50 11.58 -14.05 9.10
C ALA A 50 12.06 -13.50 7.75
N TRP A 51 11.35 -13.81 6.67
CA TRP A 51 11.73 -13.34 5.33
C TRP A 51 11.52 -11.83 5.17
N VAL A 52 10.42 -11.26 5.72
CA VAL A 52 10.20 -9.81 5.65
C VAL A 52 11.27 -9.07 6.46
N ARG A 53 11.73 -9.63 7.58
CA ARG A 53 12.81 -9.05 8.38
C ARG A 53 14.09 -8.95 7.58
N GLU A 54 14.46 -10.03 6.89
CA GLU A 54 15.64 -10.07 6.02
C GLU A 54 15.53 -9.05 4.89
N ALA A 55 14.37 -9.00 4.20
CA ALA A 55 14.12 -8.06 3.11
C ALA A 55 14.17 -6.59 3.56
N LEU A 56 13.70 -6.27 4.77
CA LEU A 56 13.68 -4.91 5.31
C LEU A 56 15.00 -4.48 5.98
N ALA A 57 15.90 -5.41 6.31
CA ALA A 57 17.11 -5.08 7.07
C ALA A 57 17.97 -4.01 6.38
N GLY A 58 18.07 -4.07 5.04
CA GLY A 58 18.80 -3.09 4.23
C GLY A 58 18.06 -1.77 3.98
N THR A 59 16.75 -1.71 4.22
CA THR A 59 15.91 -0.54 3.90
C THR A 59 15.71 0.41 5.08
N LEU A 60 16.24 0.08 6.26
CA LEU A 60 16.08 0.89 7.47
C LEU A 60 17.24 1.87 7.72
N VAL A 61 18.18 1.97 6.78
CA VAL A 61 19.27 2.97 6.86
C VAL A 61 18.74 4.38 6.53
N PRO A 62 19.21 5.45 7.21
CA PRO A 62 18.67 6.80 7.04
C PRO A 62 18.74 7.34 5.60
N SER A 63 19.80 7.01 4.85
CA SER A 63 19.96 7.41 3.45
C SER A 63 18.86 6.82 2.57
N TRP A 64 18.59 5.52 2.71
CA TRP A 64 17.53 4.84 1.99
C TRP A 64 16.15 5.44 2.32
N GLN A 65 15.88 5.74 3.59
CA GLN A 65 14.63 6.37 4.01
C GLN A 65 14.46 7.79 3.42
N ALA A 66 15.53 8.58 3.40
CA ALA A 66 15.51 9.90 2.78
C ALA A 66 15.25 9.82 1.26
N ASP A 67 15.83 8.84 0.58
CA ASP A 67 15.64 8.61 -0.85
C ASP A 67 14.22 8.10 -1.15
N LEU A 68 13.70 7.18 -0.35
CA LEU A 68 12.30 6.75 -0.46
C LEU A 68 11.34 7.93 -0.31
N VAL A 69 11.52 8.78 0.70
CA VAL A 69 10.67 9.96 0.89
C VAL A 69 10.75 10.89 -0.33
N ARG A 70 11.95 11.14 -0.87
CA ARG A 70 12.12 11.94 -2.10
C ARG A 70 11.36 11.36 -3.28
N VAL A 71 11.48 10.05 -3.51
CA VAL A 71 10.75 9.35 -4.57
C VAL A 71 9.24 9.49 -4.36
N LEU A 72 8.73 9.15 -3.17
CA LEU A 72 7.29 9.19 -2.88
C LEU A 72 6.66 10.58 -3.01
N VAL A 73 7.43 11.65 -2.75
CA VAL A 73 6.97 13.04 -2.95
C VAL A 73 6.91 13.42 -4.42
N SER A 74 7.83 12.90 -5.23
CA SER A 74 7.88 13.16 -6.67
C SER A 74 6.83 12.39 -7.48
N LEU A 75 6.19 11.37 -6.89
CA LEU A 75 5.20 10.56 -7.59
C LEU A 75 4.00 11.40 -8.01
N SER A 76 3.73 11.41 -9.31
CA SER A 76 2.47 11.92 -9.84
C SER A 76 1.53 10.76 -10.15
N PRO A 77 0.21 10.91 -9.94
CA PRO A 77 -0.74 9.93 -10.46
C PRO A 77 -0.53 9.74 -11.96
N PRO A 78 -0.58 8.50 -12.47
CA PRO A 78 -0.46 8.26 -13.90
C PRO A 78 -1.64 8.88 -14.65
N ALA A 79 -1.40 9.27 -15.90
CA ALA A 79 -2.48 9.64 -16.81
C ALA A 79 -3.38 8.40 -17.08
N PRO A 80 -4.68 8.59 -17.32
CA PRO A 80 -5.57 7.50 -17.70
C PRO A 80 -5.07 6.81 -18.98
N THR A 81 -4.89 5.49 -18.93
CA THR A 81 -4.35 4.71 -20.07
C THR A 81 -5.44 3.91 -20.80
N GLY A 82 -6.70 4.02 -20.40
CA GLY A 82 -7.81 3.20 -20.90
C GLY A 82 -7.75 1.72 -20.48
N THR A 83 -6.70 1.30 -19.77
CA THR A 83 -6.59 -0.07 -19.24
C THR A 83 -7.54 -0.23 -18.05
N PRO A 84 -8.40 -1.26 -18.04
CA PRO A 84 -9.22 -1.57 -16.87
C PRO A 84 -8.35 -1.68 -15.63
N THR A 85 -8.59 -0.80 -14.65
CA THR A 85 -7.81 -0.71 -13.42
C THR A 85 -8.72 -0.92 -12.21
N LEU A 86 -8.28 -1.74 -11.25
CA LEU A 86 -8.91 -1.90 -9.95
C LEU A 86 -8.00 -1.33 -8.87
N VAL A 87 -8.53 -0.45 -8.03
CA VAL A 87 -7.80 0.15 -6.91
C VAL A 87 -8.25 -0.48 -5.59
N LEU A 88 -7.30 -1.02 -4.81
CA LEU A 88 -7.55 -1.68 -3.54
C LEU A 88 -6.73 -1.06 -2.41
N VAL A 89 -7.35 -0.89 -1.24
CA VAL A 89 -6.69 -0.39 -0.03
C VAL A 89 -7.16 -1.16 1.20
N GLY A 90 -6.28 -1.43 2.16
CA GLY A 90 -6.69 -2.04 3.43
C GLY A 90 -7.70 -1.15 4.18
N ALA A 91 -8.74 -1.74 4.76
CA ALA A 91 -9.69 -0.99 5.58
C ALA A 91 -9.05 -0.42 6.85
N LEU A 92 -7.98 -1.05 7.37
CA LEU A 92 -7.23 -0.62 8.55
C LEU A 92 -6.11 0.38 8.23
N GLU A 93 -5.97 0.78 6.96
CA GLU A 93 -5.01 1.80 6.55
C GLU A 93 -5.28 3.18 7.17
N THR A 94 -4.30 4.07 7.04
CA THR A 94 -4.51 5.47 7.45
C THR A 94 -5.62 6.13 6.61
N ARG A 95 -6.27 7.17 7.17
CA ARG A 95 -7.25 7.98 6.42
C ARG A 95 -6.64 8.52 5.13
N SER A 96 -5.40 9.00 5.19
CA SER A 96 -4.68 9.52 4.04
C SER A 96 -4.48 8.48 2.94
N ALA A 97 -4.10 7.24 3.28
CA ALA A 97 -3.95 6.17 2.29
C ALA A 97 -5.28 5.82 1.63
N ARG A 98 -6.37 5.71 2.41
CA ARG A 98 -7.72 5.46 1.85
C ARG A 98 -8.19 6.61 0.95
N SER A 99 -7.98 7.86 1.36
CA SER A 99 -8.30 9.03 0.53
C SER A 99 -7.42 9.11 -0.73
N GLY A 100 -6.16 8.69 -0.64
CA GLY A 100 -5.25 8.59 -1.78
C GLY A 100 -5.72 7.58 -2.81
N ALA A 101 -6.13 6.38 -2.35
CA ALA A 101 -6.73 5.36 -3.19
C ALA A 101 -8.01 5.86 -3.89
N ALA A 102 -8.93 6.50 -3.16
CA ALA A 102 -10.14 7.08 -3.75
C ALA A 102 -9.82 8.18 -4.78
N ARG A 103 -8.82 9.04 -4.49
CA ARG A 103 -8.35 10.06 -5.44
C ARG A 103 -7.76 9.44 -6.70
N LEU A 104 -6.88 8.44 -6.57
CA LEU A 104 -6.32 7.76 -7.74
C LEU A 104 -7.43 7.15 -8.59
N ALA A 105 -8.37 6.45 -7.96
CA ALA A 105 -9.47 5.81 -8.64
C ALA A 105 -10.31 6.82 -9.45
N ARG A 106 -10.61 7.98 -8.87
CA ARG A 106 -11.24 9.10 -9.61
C ARG A 106 -10.39 9.58 -10.78
N THR A 107 -9.08 9.76 -10.58
CA THR A 107 -8.15 10.17 -11.65
C THR A 107 -8.14 9.17 -12.80
N LEU A 108 -8.20 7.87 -12.51
CA LEU A 108 -8.15 6.81 -13.53
C LEU A 108 -9.52 6.40 -14.10
N GLY A 109 -10.62 6.93 -13.57
CA GLY A 109 -11.97 6.42 -13.90
C GLY A 109 -12.16 4.96 -13.47
N ALA A 110 -11.46 4.52 -12.42
CA ALA A 110 -11.42 3.15 -11.94
C ALA A 110 -12.33 2.94 -10.72
N PRO A 111 -12.86 1.72 -10.51
CA PRO A 111 -13.46 1.37 -9.23
C PRO A 111 -12.41 1.26 -8.12
N ALA A 112 -12.80 1.63 -6.90
CA ALA A 112 -12.00 1.47 -5.69
C ALA A 112 -12.73 0.70 -4.59
N PHE A 113 -12.01 -0.18 -3.89
CA PHE A 113 -12.55 -0.95 -2.78
C PHE A 113 -11.58 -0.99 -1.59
N GLY A 114 -12.16 -1.01 -0.39
CA GLY A 114 -11.53 -1.33 0.86
C GLY A 114 -11.55 -2.83 1.15
N VAL A 115 -10.42 -3.36 1.60
CA VAL A 115 -10.25 -4.77 2.01
C VAL A 115 -10.53 -4.87 3.52
N PRO A 116 -11.65 -5.48 3.95
CA PRO A 116 -12.01 -5.54 5.37
C PRO A 116 -10.97 -6.30 6.19
N GLY A 117 -10.70 -5.83 7.41
CA GLY A 117 -9.80 -6.49 8.36
C GLY A 117 -8.31 -6.43 8.03
N ALA A 118 -7.92 -5.83 6.90
CA ALA A 118 -6.53 -5.79 6.46
C ALA A 118 -5.95 -4.36 6.43
N GLY A 119 -4.64 -4.26 6.61
CA GLY A 119 -3.85 -3.04 6.57
C GLY A 119 -3.00 -2.93 5.30
N HIS A 120 -1.74 -2.55 5.48
CA HIS A 120 -0.85 -2.15 4.38
C HIS A 120 -0.47 -3.30 3.45
N VAL A 121 -0.23 -4.48 4.04
CA VAL A 121 0.29 -5.65 3.31
C VAL A 121 -0.80 -6.72 3.26
N TRP A 122 -1.99 -6.32 2.81
CA TRP A 122 -3.18 -7.16 2.87
C TRP A 122 -3.07 -8.47 2.09
N ASN A 123 -2.21 -8.52 1.07
CA ASN A 123 -1.90 -9.74 0.33
C ASN A 123 -1.24 -10.82 1.21
N LEU A 124 -0.53 -10.41 2.27
CA LEU A 124 0.00 -11.34 3.28
C LEU A 124 -1.00 -11.60 4.41
N GLU A 125 -1.79 -10.59 4.79
CA GLU A 125 -2.80 -10.72 5.86
C GLU A 125 -3.98 -11.62 5.45
N ALA A 126 -4.43 -11.54 4.20
CA ALA A 126 -5.58 -12.28 3.66
C ALA A 126 -5.27 -12.84 2.25
N PRO A 127 -4.31 -13.79 2.13
CA PRO A 127 -3.83 -14.27 0.84
C PRO A 127 -4.91 -14.94 -0.01
N GLU A 128 -5.88 -15.62 0.61
CA GLU A 128 -6.99 -16.25 -0.11
C GLU A 128 -7.92 -15.21 -0.74
N LEU A 129 -8.25 -14.15 0.00
CA LEU A 129 -9.06 -13.03 -0.52
C LEU A 129 -8.32 -12.28 -1.62
N PHE A 130 -7.00 -12.11 -1.47
CA PHE A 130 -6.14 -11.53 -2.51
C PHE A 130 -6.20 -12.36 -3.79
N ALA A 131 -5.96 -13.66 -3.71
CA ALA A 131 -5.99 -14.57 -4.86
C ALA A 131 -7.35 -14.57 -5.56
N ARG A 132 -8.46 -14.66 -4.80
CA ARG A 132 -9.82 -14.57 -5.36
C ARG A 132 -10.07 -13.24 -6.05
N THR A 133 -9.61 -12.13 -5.46
CA THR A 133 -9.78 -10.79 -6.04
C THR A 133 -9.02 -10.64 -7.36
N VAL A 134 -7.75 -11.07 -7.40
CA VAL A 134 -6.94 -11.04 -8.62
C VAL A 134 -7.57 -11.92 -9.70
N SER A 135 -7.97 -13.13 -9.34
CA SER A 135 -8.61 -14.09 -10.26
C SER A 135 -9.89 -13.50 -10.86
N ALA A 136 -10.80 -13.02 -10.01
CA ALA A 136 -12.07 -12.43 -10.46
C ALA A 136 -11.83 -11.19 -11.34
N TRP A 137 -10.89 -10.32 -10.96
CA TRP A 137 -10.57 -9.11 -11.74
C TRP A 137 -10.00 -9.44 -13.13
N VAL A 138 -9.08 -10.40 -13.22
CA VAL A 138 -8.48 -10.82 -14.49
C VAL A 138 -9.52 -11.50 -15.39
N GLN A 139 -10.39 -12.33 -14.80
CA GLN A 139 -11.43 -13.07 -15.52
C GLN A 139 -12.69 -12.24 -15.83
N ARG A 140 -12.82 -11.04 -15.25
CA ARG A 140 -14.00 -10.16 -15.31
C ARG A 140 -15.24 -10.75 -14.62
N ASP A 141 -15.01 -11.58 -13.63
CA ASP A 141 -16.07 -12.08 -12.77
C ASP A 141 -16.45 -11.03 -11.72
N PRO A 142 -17.63 -11.17 -11.10
CA PRO A 142 -17.98 -10.38 -9.92
C PRO A 142 -16.87 -10.44 -8.85
N LEU A 143 -16.48 -9.28 -8.34
CA LEU A 143 -15.49 -9.19 -7.27
C LEU A 143 -16.03 -9.83 -5.97
N PRO A 144 -15.14 -10.32 -5.08
CA PRO A 144 -15.56 -10.93 -3.82
C PRO A 144 -16.47 -10.00 -2.99
N PRO A 145 -17.62 -10.48 -2.47
CA PRO A 145 -18.62 -9.65 -1.77
C PRO A 145 -18.11 -9.04 -0.46
N GLU A 146 -16.99 -9.53 0.06
CA GLU A 146 -16.32 -9.00 1.25
C GLU A 146 -15.75 -7.59 0.99
N LEU A 147 -15.34 -7.29 -0.24
CA LEU A 147 -14.78 -5.99 -0.60
C LEU A 147 -15.83 -4.88 -0.46
N LYS A 148 -15.42 -3.73 0.09
CA LYS A 148 -16.33 -2.59 0.33
C LYS A 148 -15.98 -1.43 -0.57
N ARG A 149 -16.92 -0.99 -1.40
CA ARG A 149 -16.67 0.11 -2.34
C ARG A 149 -16.27 1.38 -1.58
N LEU A 150 -15.23 2.06 -2.05
CA LEU A 150 -14.89 3.40 -1.55
C LEU A 150 -15.77 4.44 -2.26
N GLY A 151 -16.29 5.40 -1.48
CA GLY A 151 -17.02 6.56 -1.98
C GLY A 151 -16.13 7.62 -2.62
#